data_AF-A0A7D8BE87-F1
#
_entry.id   AF-A0A7D8BE87-F1
#
_cell.length_a   1.000
_cell.length_b   1.000
_cell.length_c   1.000
_cell.angle_alpha   90.00
_cell.angle_beta   90.00
_cell.angle_gamma   90.00
#
_symmetry.space_group_name_H-M   'P 1'
#
loop_
_entity.id
_entity.type
_entity.pdbx_description
1 polymer ?
#
loop_
_entity_poly.entity_id
_entity_poly.type
_entity_poly.pdbx_seq_one_letter_code
_entity_poly.pdbx_strand_id
1 'polypeptide(L)'
;MADDRLTTARMEAFSDGVIAVIITIMVLDLHVPAEHLSNLEGLHAVAPTLFIYLLSFVQVGIYWVNHHYLLDDAETVTHGMLWANLTFLFCLSLFPFAARWVGERGISSFSIALYAVVSVLPALAWNVLSAIICRRSGATSADSPAKLFISSALYLGAIPMAYVSPYAALAMLIAVAILWLIPPRKIVEMTQNTHTHSL
;
A
#
# COMPACT_ATOMS: atom_id res chain seq x y z
N MET A 1 -26.89 1.64 27.80
CA MET A 1 -25.43 1.67 28.00
C MET A 1 -24.83 1.05 26.75
N ALA A 2 -24.47 1.87 25.76
CA ALA A 2 -23.90 1.39 24.51
C ALA A 2 -22.51 0.83 24.83
N ASP A 3 -22.32 -0.44 24.52
CA ASP A 3 -21.15 -1.23 24.87
C ASP A 3 -19.88 -0.59 24.32
N ASP A 4 -18.94 -0.22 25.21
CA ASP A 4 -17.60 0.29 24.89
C ASP A 4 -16.70 -0.85 24.39
N ARG A 5 -17.23 -1.66 23.48
CA ARG A 5 -16.54 -2.78 22.85
C ARG A 5 -15.66 -2.26 21.73
N LEU A 6 -14.48 -2.86 21.62
CA LEU A 6 -13.61 -2.75 20.45
C LEU A 6 -14.39 -3.25 19.22
N THR A 7 -14.93 -2.34 18.42
CA THR A 7 -15.68 -2.68 17.20
C THR A 7 -14.78 -2.58 15.98
N THR A 8 -15.03 -3.45 15.01
CA THR A 8 -14.36 -3.43 13.70
C THR A 8 -14.51 -2.06 13.04
N ALA A 9 -15.69 -1.45 13.13
CA ALA A 9 -15.96 -0.10 12.62
C ALA A 9 -15.07 1.01 13.22
N ARG A 10 -14.71 0.93 14.52
CA ARG A 10 -13.80 1.92 15.13
C ARG A 10 -12.36 1.76 14.64
N MET A 11 -11.93 0.51 14.47
CA MET A 11 -10.60 0.19 13.94
C MET A 11 -10.48 0.61 12.47
N GLU A 12 -11.52 0.35 11.68
CA GLU A 12 -11.65 0.78 10.28
C GLU A 12 -11.60 2.30 10.15
N ALA A 13 -12.48 3.02 10.85
CA ALA A 13 -12.54 4.48 10.79
C ALA A 13 -11.21 5.14 11.22
N PHE A 14 -10.50 4.55 12.19
CA PHE A 14 -9.16 5.01 12.56
C PHE A 14 -8.14 4.77 11.44
N SER A 15 -8.13 3.57 10.85
CA SER A 15 -7.26 3.25 9.72
C SER A 15 -7.52 4.15 8.50
N ASP A 16 -8.78 4.43 8.17
CA ASP A 16 -9.16 5.33 7.08
C ASP A 16 -8.63 6.74 7.32
N GLY A 17 -8.80 7.26 8.54
CA GLY A 17 -8.26 8.57 8.92
C GLY A 17 -6.74 8.65 8.75
N VAL A 18 -6.02 7.62 9.19
CA VAL A 18 -4.55 7.58 9.05
C VAL A 18 -4.14 7.47 7.59
N ILE A 19 -4.77 6.60 6.80
CA ILE A 19 -4.44 6.42 5.38
C ILE A 19 -4.75 7.68 4.56
N ALA A 20 -5.86 8.36 4.84
CA ALA A 20 -6.20 9.64 4.21
C ALA A 20 -5.15 10.72 4.51
N VAL A 21 -4.65 10.79 5.74
CA VAL A 21 -3.54 11.69 6.11
C VAL A 21 -2.26 11.32 5.34
N ILE A 22 -1.93 10.03 5.21
CA ILE A 22 -0.76 9.58 4.44
C ILE A 22 -0.86 10.03 2.98
N ILE A 23 -2.00 9.78 2.32
CA ILE A 23 -2.25 10.17 0.93
C ILE A 23 -2.13 11.69 0.74
N THR A 24 -2.72 12.46 1.65
CA THR A 24 -2.68 13.92 1.56
C THR A 24 -1.27 14.47 1.82
N ILE A 25 -0.51 13.93 2.77
CA ILE A 25 0.89 14.34 2.97
C ILE A 25 1.74 14.04 1.72
N MET A 26 1.53 12.89 1.06
CA MET A 26 2.27 12.57 -0.16
C MET A 26 2.09 13.60 -1.28
N VAL A 27 0.88 14.15 -1.46
CA VAL A 27 0.64 15.14 -2.53
C VAL A 27 1.24 16.50 -2.21
N LEU A 28 1.42 16.83 -0.92
CA LEU A 28 2.02 18.10 -0.50
C LEU A 28 3.51 18.21 -0.86
N ASP A 29 4.19 17.09 -1.09
CA ASP A 29 5.58 17.09 -1.57
C ASP A 29 5.71 17.34 -3.09
N LEU A 30 4.59 17.46 -3.83
CA LEU A 30 4.60 17.87 -5.23
C LEU A 30 4.75 19.39 -5.34
N HIS A 31 5.97 19.82 -5.63
CA HIS A 31 6.30 21.23 -5.80
C HIS A 31 6.24 21.64 -7.29
N VAL A 32 5.71 22.84 -7.54
CA VAL A 32 5.80 23.48 -8.86
C VAL A 32 7.27 23.78 -9.16
N PRO A 33 7.75 23.54 -10.40
CA PRO A 33 9.13 23.86 -10.76
C PRO A 33 9.41 25.36 -10.63
N ALA A 34 10.69 25.72 -10.50
CA ALA A 34 11.11 27.12 -10.37
C ALA A 34 10.58 28.00 -11.51
N GLU A 35 10.33 29.29 -11.26
CA GLU A 35 9.62 30.19 -12.18
C GLU A 35 10.19 30.26 -13.60
N HIS A 36 11.50 30.06 -13.76
CA HIS A 36 12.18 30.04 -15.06
C HIS A 36 11.86 28.80 -15.92
N LEU A 37 11.19 27.79 -15.34
CA LEU A 37 10.75 26.55 -15.97
C LEU A 37 9.21 26.49 -16.07
N SER A 38 8.59 27.56 -16.55
CA SER A 38 7.12 27.67 -16.72
C SER A 38 6.59 27.01 -18.01
N ASN A 39 7.40 26.18 -18.66
CA ASN A 39 7.14 25.52 -19.93
C ASN A 39 7.10 23.98 -19.77
N LEU A 40 6.97 23.26 -20.88
CA LEU A 40 6.98 21.78 -20.89
C LEU A 40 8.27 21.18 -20.30
N GLU A 41 9.38 21.92 -20.34
CA GLU A 41 10.65 21.51 -19.75
C GLU A 41 10.56 21.43 -18.21
N GLY A 42 9.85 22.37 -17.58
CA GLY A 42 9.56 22.31 -16.15
C GLY A 42 8.68 21.12 -15.77
N LEU A 43 7.68 20.77 -16.60
CA LEU A 43 6.88 19.58 -16.36
C LEU A 43 7.73 18.31 -16.46
N HIS A 44 8.63 18.24 -17.44
CA HIS A 44 9.57 17.13 -17.58
C HIS A 44 10.52 17.01 -16.37
N ALA A 45 10.93 18.14 -15.79
CA ALA A 45 11.77 18.15 -14.58
C ALA A 45 11.06 17.56 -13.35
N VAL A 46 9.75 17.76 -13.21
CA VAL A 46 8.96 17.23 -12.08
C VAL A 46 8.39 15.83 -12.34
N ALA A 47 8.41 15.36 -13.58
CA ALA A 47 7.86 14.06 -13.97
C ALA A 47 8.36 12.87 -13.11
N PRO A 48 9.65 12.76 -12.72
CA PRO A 48 10.10 11.68 -11.83
C PRO A 48 9.44 11.73 -10.45
N THR A 49 9.28 12.92 -9.87
CA THR A 49 8.62 13.13 -8.57
C THR A 49 7.12 12.82 -8.66
N LEU A 50 6.47 13.26 -9.75
CA LEU A 50 5.08 12.93 -10.01
C LEU A 50 4.88 11.41 -10.17
N PHE A 51 5.81 10.74 -10.82
CA PHE A 51 5.78 9.29 -11.03
C PHE A 51 5.92 8.52 -9.72
N ILE A 52 6.90 8.87 -8.87
CA ILE A 52 7.07 8.17 -7.59
C ILE A 52 5.92 8.47 -6.64
N TYR A 53 5.35 9.68 -6.69
CA TYR A 53 4.10 10.00 -6.01
C TYR A 53 2.96 9.07 -6.47
N LEU A 54 2.73 8.96 -7.78
CA LEU A 54 1.66 8.13 -8.34
C LEU A 54 1.84 6.65 -7.93
N LEU A 55 3.06 6.13 -8.03
CA LEU A 55 3.36 4.76 -7.60
C LEU A 55 3.07 4.57 -6.10
N SER A 56 3.42 5.54 -5.26
CA SER A 56 3.15 5.50 -3.82
C SER A 56 1.66 5.58 -3.50
N PHE A 57 0.94 6.48 -4.18
CA PHE A 57 -0.52 6.61 -4.08
C PHE A 57 -1.20 5.29 -4.43
N VAL A 58 -0.82 4.66 -5.54
CA VAL A 58 -1.36 3.36 -5.97
C VAL A 58 -1.06 2.28 -4.94
N GLN A 59 0.17 2.19 -4.42
CA GLN A 59 0.52 1.19 -3.41
C GLN A 59 -0.28 1.38 -2.11
N VAL A 60 -0.36 2.60 -1.57
CA VAL A 60 -1.16 2.88 -0.36
C VAL A 60 -2.65 2.63 -0.62
N GLY A 61 -3.16 3.01 -1.79
CA GLY A 61 -4.54 2.76 -2.19
C GLY A 61 -4.88 1.28 -2.31
N ILE A 62 -3.98 0.47 -2.87
CA ILE A 62 -4.12 -1.00 -2.90
C ILE A 62 -4.26 -1.55 -1.49
N TYR A 63 -3.43 -1.08 -0.56
CA TYR A 63 -3.50 -1.48 0.84
C TYR A 63 -4.82 -1.08 1.50
N TRP A 64 -5.33 0.12 1.23
CA TRP A 64 -6.62 0.58 1.71
C TRP A 64 -7.77 -0.30 1.20
N VAL A 65 -7.80 -0.56 -0.12
CA VAL A 65 -8.82 -1.44 -0.73
C VAL A 65 -8.78 -2.84 -0.11
N ASN A 66 -7.59 -3.44 0.01
CA ASN A 66 -7.46 -4.76 0.62
C ASN A 66 -7.83 -4.75 2.10
N HIS A 67 -7.51 -3.68 2.82
CA HIS A 67 -7.82 -3.53 4.25
C HIS A 67 -9.32 -3.53 4.51
N HIS A 68 -10.12 -2.86 3.67
CA HIS A 68 -11.57 -2.89 3.73
C HIS A 68 -12.11 -4.33 3.59
N TYR A 69 -11.65 -5.07 2.57
CA TYR A 69 -12.04 -6.48 2.39
C TYR A 69 -11.59 -7.39 3.53
N LEU A 70 -10.44 -7.11 4.15
CA LEU A 70 -9.95 -7.90 5.27
C LEU A 70 -10.75 -7.65 6.54
N LEU A 71 -11.21 -6.42 6.77
CA LEU A 71 -12.03 -6.07 7.93
C LEU A 71 -13.48 -6.55 7.79
N ASP A 72 -14.00 -6.67 6.57
CA ASP A 72 -15.31 -7.31 6.33
C ASP A 72 -15.35 -8.76 6.86
N ASP A 73 -14.21 -9.47 6.80
CA ASP A 73 -14.06 -10.82 7.34
C ASP A 73 -13.89 -10.82 8.89
N ALA A 74 -13.80 -9.67 9.57
CA ALA A 74 -13.50 -9.56 11.00
C ALA A 74 -14.75 -9.33 11.88
N GLU A 75 -15.23 -10.40 12.54
CA GLU A 75 -16.41 -10.34 13.43
C GLU A 75 -16.15 -9.61 14.77
N THR A 76 -14.94 -9.73 15.32
CA THR A 76 -14.56 -9.12 16.61
C THR A 76 -13.15 -8.57 16.59
N VAL A 77 -12.90 -7.47 17.30
CA VAL A 77 -11.57 -6.87 17.43
C VAL A 77 -10.90 -7.31 18.72
N THR A 78 -9.66 -7.79 18.60
CA THR A 78 -8.82 -8.18 19.73
C THR A 78 -7.64 -7.24 19.91
N HIS A 79 -7.05 -7.23 21.11
CA HIS A 79 -5.87 -6.40 21.39
C HIS A 79 -4.70 -6.65 20.41
N GLY A 80 -4.48 -7.91 20.02
CA GLY A 80 -3.46 -8.26 19.03
C GLY A 80 -3.73 -7.70 17.63
N MET A 81 -4.99 -7.64 17.22
CA MET A 81 -5.39 -7.03 15.94
C MET A 81 -5.12 -5.53 15.92
N LEU A 82 -5.39 -4.83 17.05
CA LEU A 82 -5.13 -3.40 17.16
C LEU A 82 -3.65 -3.07 16.97
N TRP A 83 -2.76 -3.79 17.65
CA TRP A 83 -1.31 -3.57 17.51
C TRP A 83 -0.77 -3.97 16.15
N ALA A 84 -1.26 -5.08 15.58
CA ALA A 84 -0.90 -5.47 14.22
C ALA A 84 -1.32 -4.40 13.19
N ASN A 85 -2.53 -3.85 13.33
CA ASN A 85 -3.02 -2.77 12.50
C ASN A 85 -2.24 -1.48 12.71
N LEU A 86 -1.93 -1.11 13.95
CA LEU A 86 -1.11 0.07 14.22
C LEU A 86 0.30 -0.06 13.62
N THR A 87 0.89 -1.25 13.67
CA THR A 87 2.19 -1.55 13.05
C THR A 87 2.10 -1.41 11.53
N PHE A 88 1.04 -1.95 10.92
CA PHE A 88 0.77 -1.81 9.50
C PHE A 88 0.61 -0.33 9.07
N LEU A 89 -0.20 0.44 9.80
CA LEU A 89 -0.39 1.87 9.55
C LEU A 89 0.91 2.67 9.74
N PHE A 90 1.73 2.32 10.73
CA PHE A 90 3.05 2.90 10.90
C PHE A 90 3.97 2.61 9.71
N CYS A 91 3.98 1.38 9.18
CA CYS A 91 4.76 1.08 7.98
C CYS A 91 4.27 1.86 6.77
N LEU A 92 2.95 2.03 6.59
CA LEU A 92 2.39 2.85 5.52
C LEU A 92 2.77 4.33 5.66
N SER A 93 2.87 4.85 6.89
CA SER A 93 3.20 6.27 7.10
C SER A 93 4.62 6.66 6.72
N LEU A 94 5.47 5.69 6.37
CA LEU A 94 6.82 5.92 5.87
C LEU A 94 6.89 6.20 4.35
N PHE A 95 5.82 5.93 3.60
CA PHE A 95 5.77 6.19 2.15
C PHE A 95 6.05 7.65 1.77
N PRO A 96 5.46 8.68 2.43
CA PRO A 96 5.76 10.07 2.11
C PRO A 96 7.25 10.39 2.20
N PHE A 97 7.91 9.95 3.27
CA PHE A 97 9.35 10.14 3.45
C PHE A 97 10.16 9.49 2.31
N ALA A 98 9.85 8.24 1.94
CA ALA A 98 10.56 7.55 0.88
C ALA A 98 10.32 8.18 -0.50
N ALA A 99 9.08 8.55 -0.81
CA ALA A 99 8.71 9.20 -2.05
C ALA A 99 9.41 10.56 -2.20
N ARG A 100 9.41 11.36 -1.13
CA ARG A 100 10.14 12.63 -1.07
C ARG A 100 11.64 12.44 -1.27
N TRP A 101 12.23 11.42 -0.63
CA TRP A 101 13.65 11.14 -0.80
C TRP A 101 14.01 10.85 -2.27
N VAL A 102 13.19 10.06 -2.97
CA VAL A 102 13.35 9.83 -4.42
C VAL A 102 13.14 11.11 -5.23
N GLY A 103 12.16 11.94 -4.86
CA GLY A 103 11.89 13.23 -5.52
C GLY A 103 13.06 14.23 -5.40
N GLU A 104 13.63 14.37 -4.21
CA GLU A 104 14.72 15.32 -3.95
C GLU A 104 16.11 14.80 -4.40
N ARG A 105 16.35 13.49 -4.29
CA ARG A 105 17.66 12.88 -4.60
C ARG A 105 17.71 12.19 -5.96
N GLY A 106 16.60 12.15 -6.68
CA GLY A 106 16.45 11.44 -7.94
C GLY A 106 16.44 9.91 -7.80
N ILE A 107 16.30 9.24 -8.96
CA ILE A 107 16.32 7.79 -9.11
C ILE A 107 17.77 7.29 -9.01
N SER A 108 18.31 7.27 -7.80
CA SER A 108 19.63 6.70 -7.48
C SER A 108 19.50 5.33 -6.80
N SER A 109 20.60 4.57 -6.75
CA SER A 109 20.62 3.25 -6.11
C SER A 109 20.15 3.29 -4.66
N PHE A 110 20.64 4.25 -3.87
CA PHE A 110 20.23 4.36 -2.48
C PHE A 110 18.76 4.79 -2.34
N SER A 111 18.32 5.78 -3.14
CA SER A 111 16.93 6.25 -3.09
C SER A 111 15.92 5.13 -3.39
N ILE A 112 16.19 4.33 -4.43
CA ILE A 112 15.30 3.22 -4.80
C ILE A 112 15.43 2.04 -3.82
N ALA A 113 16.62 1.76 -3.28
CA ALA A 113 16.78 0.76 -2.23
C ALA A 113 15.98 1.14 -0.96
N LEU A 114 16.06 2.40 -0.53
CA LEU A 114 15.27 2.93 0.59
C LEU A 114 13.77 2.80 0.34
N TYR A 115 13.32 3.18 -0.86
CA TYR A 115 11.92 3.05 -1.25
C TYR A 115 11.45 1.59 -1.28
N ALA A 116 12.28 0.67 -1.77
CA ALA A 116 12.00 -0.77 -1.75
C ALA A 116 11.92 -1.31 -0.31
N VAL A 117 12.81 -0.89 0.60
CA VAL A 117 12.72 -1.24 2.02
C VAL A 117 11.40 -0.76 2.62
N VAL A 118 11.02 0.49 2.37
CA VAL A 118 9.74 1.04 2.83
C VAL A 118 8.53 0.29 2.24
N SER A 119 8.66 -0.28 1.03
CA SER A 119 7.61 -1.11 0.43
C SER A 119 7.53 -2.53 1.03
N VAL A 120 8.64 -3.08 1.52
CA VAL A 120 8.68 -4.40 2.20
C VAL A 120 7.98 -4.37 3.56
N LEU A 121 8.18 -3.30 4.33
CA LEU A 121 7.65 -3.17 5.69
C LEU A 121 6.12 -3.39 5.80
N PRO A 122 5.26 -2.66 5.04
CA PRO A 122 3.82 -2.86 5.09
C PRO A 122 3.42 -4.22 4.52
N ALA A 123 4.18 -4.82 3.60
CA ALA A 123 3.91 -6.19 3.12
C ALA A 123 4.10 -7.24 4.23
N LEU A 124 5.14 -7.10 5.05
CA LEU A 124 5.34 -7.96 6.21
C LEU A 124 4.26 -7.74 7.27
N ALA A 125 3.94 -6.48 7.58
CA ALA A 125 2.89 -6.14 8.54
C ALA A 125 1.51 -6.64 8.07
N TRP A 126 1.22 -6.55 6.77
CA TRP A 126 0.00 -7.09 6.16
C TRP A 126 -0.11 -8.60 6.35
N ASN A 127 0.97 -9.35 6.11
CA ASN A 127 0.97 -10.80 6.32
C ASN A 127 0.64 -11.17 7.77
N VAL A 128 1.12 -10.40 8.74
CA VAL A 128 0.81 -10.61 10.16
C VAL A 128 -0.65 -10.26 10.46
N LEU A 129 -1.11 -9.09 10.02
CA LEU A 129 -2.49 -8.61 10.27
C LEU A 129 -3.52 -9.57 9.65
N SER A 130 -3.36 -9.89 8.37
CA SER A 130 -4.26 -10.80 7.64
C SER A 130 -4.26 -12.21 8.24
N ALA A 131 -3.10 -12.74 8.65
CA ALA A 131 -3.03 -14.04 9.32
C ALA A 131 -3.77 -14.05 10.67
N ILE A 132 -3.66 -12.98 11.47
CA ILE A 132 -4.38 -12.89 12.76
C ILE A 132 -5.89 -12.86 12.53
N ILE A 133 -6.36 -12.08 11.57
CA ILE A 133 -7.79 -11.94 11.27
C ILE A 133 -8.36 -13.24 10.70
N CYS A 134 -7.75 -13.79 9.64
CA CYS A 134 -8.21 -15.04 9.01
C CYS A 134 -8.26 -16.22 9.98
N ARG A 135 -7.24 -16.35 10.86
CA ARG A 135 -7.22 -17.41 11.88
C ARG A 135 -8.36 -17.30 12.88
N ARG A 136 -8.84 -16.08 13.15
CA ARG A 136 -9.91 -15.83 14.13
C ARG A 136 -11.31 -15.94 13.51
N SER A 137 -11.50 -15.45 12.31
CA SER A 137 -12.79 -15.59 11.60
C SER A 137 -13.00 -16.99 11.02
N GLY A 138 -11.96 -17.81 10.95
CA GLY A 138 -12.00 -19.09 10.23
C GLY A 138 -12.07 -18.93 8.71
N ALA A 139 -11.99 -17.68 8.22
CA ALA A 139 -11.96 -17.38 6.80
C ALA A 139 -10.62 -17.81 6.19
N THR A 140 -10.68 -18.29 4.95
CA THR A 140 -9.47 -18.37 4.12
C THR A 140 -9.13 -16.99 3.59
N SER A 141 -7.85 -16.63 3.66
CA SER A 141 -7.37 -15.39 3.06
C SER A 141 -7.80 -15.31 1.60
N ALA A 142 -8.37 -14.16 1.20
CA ALA A 142 -8.71 -13.88 -0.18
C ALA A 142 -7.46 -13.81 -1.08
N ASP A 143 -6.27 -13.61 -0.49
CA ASP A 143 -5.02 -13.49 -1.20
C ASP A 143 -4.47 -14.85 -1.64
N SER A 144 -4.14 -14.96 -2.92
CA SER A 144 -3.47 -16.15 -3.45
C SER A 144 -2.07 -16.30 -2.83
N PRO A 145 -1.70 -17.49 -2.29
CA PRO A 145 -0.36 -17.73 -1.77
C PRO A 145 0.76 -17.45 -2.80
N ALA A 146 0.50 -17.74 -4.07
CA ALA A 146 1.43 -17.44 -5.16
C ALA A 146 1.63 -15.92 -5.33
N LYS A 147 0.54 -15.14 -5.26
CA LYS A 147 0.58 -13.68 -5.36
C LYS A 147 1.42 -13.08 -4.23
N LEU A 148 1.18 -13.51 -2.99
CA LEU A 148 1.94 -13.10 -1.80
C LEU A 148 3.43 -13.44 -1.92
N PHE A 149 3.76 -14.64 -2.37
CA PHE A 149 5.14 -15.08 -2.57
C PHE A 149 5.85 -14.26 -3.66
N ILE A 150 5.21 -14.12 -4.84
CA ILE A 150 5.77 -13.36 -5.96
C ILE A 150 5.99 -11.90 -5.57
N SER A 151 5.01 -11.25 -4.92
CA SER A 151 5.17 -9.86 -4.51
C SER A 151 6.27 -9.68 -3.46
N SER A 152 6.38 -10.59 -2.50
CA SER A 152 7.43 -10.54 -1.47
C SER A 152 8.81 -10.74 -2.09
N ALA A 153 8.95 -11.70 -3.02
CA ALA A 153 10.19 -11.94 -3.74
C ALA A 153 10.59 -10.73 -4.60
N LEU A 154 9.64 -10.07 -5.26
CA LEU A 154 9.89 -8.86 -6.04
C LEU A 154 10.31 -7.68 -5.14
N TYR A 155 9.61 -7.43 -4.02
CA TYR A 155 10.00 -6.36 -3.10
C TYR A 155 11.39 -6.58 -2.49
N LEU A 156 11.66 -7.80 -1.99
CA LEU A 156 12.97 -8.12 -1.41
C LEU A 156 14.08 -8.11 -2.45
N GLY A 157 13.80 -8.60 -3.67
CA GLY A 157 14.75 -8.60 -4.78
C GLY A 157 15.03 -7.20 -5.34
N ALA A 158 14.09 -6.26 -5.23
CA ALA A 158 14.27 -4.88 -5.66
C ALA A 158 15.38 -4.16 -4.88
N ILE A 159 15.62 -4.54 -3.62
CA ILE A 159 16.65 -3.93 -2.75
C ILE A 159 18.07 -4.13 -3.33
N PRO A 160 18.57 -5.37 -3.54
CA PRO A 160 19.87 -5.58 -4.17
C PRO A 160 19.86 -5.15 -5.64
N MET A 161 18.74 -5.30 -6.35
CA MET A 161 18.62 -4.85 -7.73
C MET A 161 18.83 -3.35 -7.87
N ALA A 162 18.47 -2.54 -6.87
CA ALA A 162 18.65 -1.09 -6.93
C ALA A 162 20.13 -0.67 -7.05
N TYR A 163 21.05 -1.49 -6.53
CA TYR A 163 22.49 -1.28 -6.67
C TYR A 163 23.06 -1.78 -8.01
N VAL A 164 22.33 -2.64 -8.73
CA VAL A 164 22.68 -3.09 -10.09
C VAL A 164 22.09 -2.12 -11.13
N SER A 165 20.79 -1.83 -11.01
CA SER A 165 20.07 -0.88 -11.85
C SER A 165 18.85 -0.33 -11.07
N PRO A 166 18.85 0.96 -10.68
CA PRO A 166 17.72 1.59 -10.01
C PRO A 166 16.41 1.49 -10.80
N TYR A 167 16.49 1.58 -12.13
CA TYR A 167 15.33 1.47 -13.02
C TYR A 167 14.79 0.04 -13.07
N ALA A 168 15.64 -0.99 -13.02
CA ALA A 168 15.19 -2.37 -12.95
C ALA A 168 14.50 -2.67 -11.62
N ALA A 169 15.05 -2.17 -10.50
CA ALA A 169 14.39 -2.27 -9.20
C ALA A 169 13.04 -1.55 -9.19
N LEU A 170 12.96 -0.34 -9.75
CA LEU A 170 11.71 0.39 -9.89
C LEU A 170 10.68 -0.38 -10.73
N ALA A 171 11.10 -1.02 -11.82
CA ALA A 171 10.24 -1.88 -12.63
C ALA A 171 9.67 -3.08 -11.84
N MET A 172 10.48 -3.67 -10.94
CA MET A 172 9.98 -4.72 -10.04
C MET A 172 8.90 -4.20 -9.09
N LEU A 173 9.07 -3.00 -8.52
CA LEU A 173 8.07 -2.37 -7.64
C LEU A 173 6.77 -2.07 -8.39
N ILE A 174 6.87 -1.56 -9.63
CA ILE A 174 5.71 -1.34 -10.50
C ILE A 174 5.01 -2.66 -10.82
N ALA A 175 5.76 -3.72 -11.10
CA ALA A 175 5.19 -5.04 -11.36
C ALA A 175 4.39 -5.55 -10.15
N VAL A 176 4.84 -5.28 -8.92
CA VAL A 176 4.05 -5.59 -7.72
C VAL A 176 2.76 -4.77 -7.67
N ALA A 177 2.82 -3.46 -7.92
CA ALA A 177 1.62 -2.63 -7.94
C ALA A 177 0.59 -3.11 -8.99
N ILE A 178 1.03 -3.45 -10.20
CA ILE A 178 0.19 -4.01 -11.27
C ILE A 178 -0.41 -5.37 -10.86
N LEU A 179 0.40 -6.25 -10.29
CA LEU A 179 -0.07 -7.55 -9.79
C LEU A 179 -1.21 -7.37 -8.78
N TRP A 180 -1.12 -6.37 -7.91
CA TRP A 180 -2.08 -6.12 -6.85
C TRP A 180 -3.31 -5.29 -7.25
N LEU A 181 -3.25 -4.53 -8.35
CA LEU A 181 -4.41 -3.86 -8.95
C LEU A 181 -5.51 -4.85 -9.38
N ILE A 182 -5.16 -6.11 -9.68
CA ILE A 182 -6.12 -7.14 -10.02
C ILE A 182 -6.76 -7.67 -8.73
N PRO A 183 -8.10 -7.50 -8.54
CA PRO A 183 -8.77 -7.92 -7.33
C PRO A 183 -8.74 -9.45 -7.17
N PRO A 184 -8.76 -9.96 -5.93
CA PRO A 184 -8.84 -11.39 -5.68
C PRO A 184 -10.18 -11.96 -6.18
N ARG A 185 -10.14 -13.18 -6.77
CA ARG A 185 -11.29 -13.83 -7.42
C ARG A 185 -12.53 -13.94 -6.53
N LYS A 186 -12.33 -14.17 -5.22
CA LYS A 186 -13.40 -14.27 -4.21
C LYS A 186 -14.33 -13.05 -4.22
N ILE A 187 -13.79 -11.86 -4.48
CA ILE A 187 -14.56 -10.59 -4.51
C ILE A 187 -15.33 -10.43 -5.81
N VAL A 188 -14.74 -10.86 -6.93
CA VAL A 188 -15.41 -10.88 -8.23
C VAL A 188 -16.61 -11.81 -8.20
N GLU A 189 -16.50 -12.96 -7.54
CA GLU A 189 -17.61 -13.92 -7.39
C GLU A 189 -18.71 -13.39 -6.46
N MET A 190 -18.36 -12.72 -5.35
CA MET A 190 -19.34 -12.10 -4.44
C MET A 190 -20.16 -11.00 -5.13
N THR A 191 -19.50 -10.10 -5.85
CA THR A 191 -20.18 -9.01 -6.60
C THR A 191 -21.06 -9.55 -7.72
N GLN A 192 -20.64 -10.60 -8.43
CA GLN A 192 -21.45 -11.24 -9.46
C GLN A 192 -22.70 -11.92 -8.90
N ASN A 193 -22.60 -12.58 -7.73
CA ASN A 193 -23.74 -13.26 -7.11
C ASN A 193 -24.79 -12.29 -6.54
N THR A 194 -24.42 -11.08 -6.14
CA THR A 194 -25.40 -10.07 -5.69
C THR A 194 -26.28 -9.58 -6.86
N HIS A 195 -25.76 -9.56 -8.08
CA HIS A 195 -26.51 -9.11 -9.27
C HIS A 195 -27.44 -10.19 -9.86
N THR A 196 -27.16 -11.48 -9.67
CA THR A 196 -28.03 -12.57 -10.17
C THR A 196 -29.26 -12.83 -9.30
N HIS A 197 -29.26 -12.44 -8.03
CA HIS A 197 -30.42 -12.61 -7.13
C HIS A 197 -31.40 -11.42 -7.12
N SER A 198 -31.15 -10.38 -7.92
CA SER A 198 -32.01 -9.19 -8.05
C SER A 198 -32.80 -9.12 -9.37
N LEU A 199 -32.85 -10.22 -10.13
CA LEU A 199 -33.64 -10.41 -11.36
C LEU A 199 -34.57 -11.62 -11.20
#